data_AF-A0A9D0WA71-F1
#
_entry.id   AF-A0A9D0WA71-F1
#
_cell.length_a   1.000
_cell.length_b   1.000
_cell.length_c   1.000
_cell.angle_alpha   90.00
_cell.angle_beta   90.00
_cell.angle_gamma   90.00
#
_symmetry.space_group_name_H-M   'P 1'
#
loop_
_entity.id
_entity.type
_entity.pdbx_description
1 polymer ?
#
loop_
_entity_poly.entity_id
_entity_poly.type
_entity_poly.pdbx_seq_one_letter_code
_entity_poly.pdbx_strand_id
1 'polypeptide(L)' 'LTWPDRVEYWVGLNNFYVITRYNHSVLYAMAVYELAQAVREARGS' A
#
# COMPACT_ATOMS: atom_id res chain seq x y z
N LEU A 1 6.89 16.97 -8.90
CA LEU A 1 5.71 17.60 -8.27
C LEU A 1 5.44 16.85 -6.95
N THR A 2 6.17 17.17 -5.90
CA THR A 2 5.96 16.59 -4.56
C THR A 2 5.56 17.73 -3.64
N TRP A 3 4.27 18.05 -3.64
CA TRP A 3 3.72 19.04 -2.72
C TRP A 3 3.63 18.40 -1.32
N PRO A 4 4.28 18.97 -0.29
CA PRO A 4 4.40 18.36 1.03
C PRO A 4 3.06 18.14 1.76
N ASP A 5 1.98 18.79 1.31
CA ASP A 5 0.67 18.76 1.96
C ASP A 5 -0.38 17.95 1.19
N ARG A 6 0.01 17.09 0.24
CA ARG A 6 -0.95 16.26 -0.48
C ARG A 6 -1.50 15.18 0.45
N VAL A 7 -2.77 15.32 0.83
CA VAL A 7 -3.51 14.26 1.51
C VAL A 7 -4.01 13.24 0.49
N GLU A 8 -3.74 11.97 0.75
CA GLU A 8 -4.25 10.87 -0.07
C GLU A 8 -5.32 10.09 0.68
N TYR A 9 -6.44 9.86 0.01
CA TYR A 9 -7.55 9.07 0.53
C TYR A 9 -7.57 7.72 -0.15
N TRP A 10 -7.58 6.66 0.66
CA TRP A 10 -7.58 5.28 0.21
C TRP A 10 -8.73 4.52 0.87
N VAL A 11 -9.37 3.62 0.12
CA VAL A 11 -10.41 2.72 0.64
C VAL A 11 -9.78 1.35 0.85
N GLY A 12 -9.58 0.96 2.12
CA GLY A 12 -9.11 -0.36 2.49
C GLY A 12 -10.24 -1.40 2.39
N LEU A 13 -10.13 -2.35 1.47
CA LEU A 13 -11.06 -3.48 1.34
C LEU A 13 -10.58 -4.69 2.18
N ASN A 14 -11.36 -5.77 2.19
CA ASN A 14 -11.10 -6.97 3.00
C ASN A 14 -9.67 -7.50 2.87
N ASN A 15 -9.10 -7.55 1.67
CA ASN A 15 -7.74 -8.04 1.48
C ASN A 15 -6.67 -7.11 2.08
N PHE A 16 -6.94 -5.80 2.09
CA PHE A 16 -6.06 -4.84 2.78
C PHE A 16 -6.09 -5.06 4.29
N TYR A 17 -7.28 -5.34 4.85
CA TYR A 17 -7.42 -5.74 6.26
C TYR A 17 -6.67 -7.04 6.59
N VAL A 18 -6.60 -8.01 5.67
CA VAL A 18 -5.81 -9.24 5.88
C VAL A 18 -4.32 -8.93 6.06
N ILE A 19 -3.76 -7.97 5.31
CA ILE A 19 -2.36 -7.56 5.45
C ILE A 19 -2.10 -6.99 6.86
N THR A 20 -3.04 -6.21 7.41
CA THR A 20 -2.88 -5.64 8.76
C THR A 20 -2.92 -6.70 9.86
N ARG A 21 -3.34 -7.96 9.58
CA ARG A 21 -3.24 -9.07 10.53
C ARG A 21 -1.80 -9.50 10.82
N TYR A 22 -0.86 -9.22 9.92
CA TYR A 22 0.58 -9.44 10.15
C TYR A 22 1.19 -8.33 11.01
N ASN A 23 0.74 -7.09 10.83
CA ASN A 23 1.12 -5.93 11.64
C ASN A 23 -0.01 -4.88 11.58
N HIS A 24 -0.52 -4.48 12.75
CA HIS A 24 -1.68 -3.58 12.91
C HIS A 24 -1.36 -2.10 12.58
N SER A 25 -0.70 -1.83 11.45
CA SER A 25 -0.37 -0.50 10.96
C SER A 25 -0.88 -0.32 9.53
N VAL A 26 -1.67 0.74 9.29
CA VAL A 26 -2.16 1.09 7.95
C VAL A 26 -1.00 1.47 7.02
N LEU A 27 0.00 2.18 7.54
CA LEU A 27 1.21 2.54 6.78
C LEU A 27 2.00 1.30 6.37
N TYR A 28 2.12 0.31 7.27
CA TYR A 28 2.76 -0.97 6.93
C TYR A 28 2.01 -1.68 5.80
N ALA A 29 0.68 -1.78 5.90
CA ALA A 29 -0.13 -2.45 4.88
C ALA A 29 -0.07 -1.73 3.52
N MET A 30 -0.08 -0.39 3.50
CA MET A 30 0.14 0.39 2.27
C MET A 30 1.53 0.15 1.69
N ALA A 31 2.59 0.21 2.49
CA ALA A 31 3.95 -0.02 2.02
C ALA A 31 4.14 -1.44 1.43
N VAL A 32 3.55 -2.47 2.07
CA VAL A 32 3.57 -3.84 1.54
C VAL A 32 2.81 -3.93 0.22
N TYR A 33 1.63 -3.31 0.12
CA TYR A 33 0.84 -3.28 -1.11
C TYR A 33 1.61 -2.62 -2.25
N GLU A 34 2.12 -1.40 -2.04
CA GLU A 34 2.88 -0.62 -3.04
C GLU A 34 4.15 -1.36 -3.48
N LEU A 35 4.89 -1.96 -2.54
CA LEU A 35 6.06 -2.77 -2.87
C LEU A 35 5.69 -3.96 -3.77
N ALA A 36 4.58 -4.66 -3.47
CA ALA A 36 4.13 -5.78 -4.29
C ALA A 36 3.72 -5.34 -5.70
N GLN A 37 3.12 -4.16 -5.86
CA GLN A 37 2.84 -3.58 -7.19
C GLN A 37 4.13 -3.30 -7.94
N ALA A 38 5.10 -2.64 -7.30
CA ALA A 38 6.38 -2.28 -7.91
C ALA A 38 7.18 -3.52 -8.34
N VAL A 39 7.20 -4.57 -7.51
CA VAL A 39 7.84 -5.86 -7.86
C VAL A 39 7.14 -6.51 -9.06
N ARG A 40 5.81 -6.47 -9.14
CA ARG A 40 5.06 -7.02 -10.27
C ARG A 40 5.39 -6.28 -11.57
N GLU A 41 5.42 -4.95 -11.52
CA GLU A 41 5.79 -4.10 -12.65
C GLU A 41 7.23 -4.37 -13.11
N ALA A 42 8.19 -4.41 -12.18
CA ALA A 42 9.59 -4.71 -12.47
C ALA A 42 9.80 -6.09 -13.09
N ARG A 43 8.89 -7.05 -12.85
CA ARG A 43 8.94 -8.40 -13.42
C ARG A 43 8.31 -8.51 -14.81
N GLY A 44 7.77 -7.43 -15.37
CA GLY A 44 7.22 -7.38 -16.73
C GLY A 44 6.05 -8.33 -16.96
N SER A 45 5.19 -8.49 -15.95
CA SER A 45 4.01 -9.37 -16.01
C SER A 45 2.94 -8.83 -16.97
#